data_AF-A0A9W9GHX6-F1
#
_entry.id   AF-A0A9W9GHX6-F1
#
_cell.length_a   1.000
_cell.length_b   1.000
_cell.length_c   1.000
_cell.angle_alpha   90.00
_cell.angle_beta   90.00
_cell.angle_gamma   90.00
#
_symmetry.space_group_name_H-M   'P 1'
#
loop_
_entity.id
_entity.type
_entity.pdbx_description
1 polymer ?
#
loop_
_entity_poly.entity_id
_entity_poly.type
_entity_poly.pdbx_seq_one_letter_code
_entity_poly.pdbx_strand_id
1 'polypeptide(L)'
;MSDIPTESTPEPGSQVFNPSLSDVLKVRYLLQSERMPEELIDMIIDDAEYWPSIEHTLREPRVIQKDRDQVLLKTVPLCYDRNDLEHNPSPTPLPHRGAHPCRKIVFELSSHDQGGGRSRENMYEFSWTWFDTEVIHGAHTRNMYVDGVEQEILNNEQGQVRKHYTEADALLLPRSNKLQVNGAHVGETQHNTIVWDYRDDMDADSTEALEIERNQGRGRLTLDGRGCASWRLAIRLLFGPGRGFLDGQTMSNERA
;
A
#
# COMPACT_ATOMS: atom_id res chain seq x y z
N MET A 1 -28.37 45.99 -10.42
CA MET A 1 -28.13 44.93 -11.41
C MET A 1 -26.65 44.64 -11.32
N SER A 2 -26.29 43.68 -10.48
CA SER A 2 -24.92 43.36 -10.11
C SER A 2 -24.81 41.85 -10.22
N ASP A 3 -24.08 41.43 -11.25
CA ASP A 3 -23.85 40.03 -11.62
C ASP A 3 -23.02 39.34 -10.54
N ILE A 4 -23.56 38.23 -10.04
CA ILE A 4 -22.86 37.30 -9.14
C ILE A 4 -22.09 36.33 -10.04
N PRO A 5 -20.77 36.16 -9.90
CA PRO A 5 -20.04 35.15 -10.66
C PRO A 5 -20.48 33.77 -10.18
N THR A 6 -20.92 32.94 -11.12
CA THR A 6 -21.32 31.57 -10.88
C THR A 6 -20.07 30.74 -10.60
N GLU A 7 -19.98 30.25 -9.36
CA GLU A 7 -18.95 29.32 -8.91
C GLU A 7 -19.07 28.03 -9.73
N SER A 8 -18.06 27.78 -10.58
CA SER A 8 -17.96 26.56 -11.37
C SER A 8 -17.64 25.40 -10.45
N THR A 9 -18.64 24.58 -10.15
CA THR A 9 -18.46 23.29 -9.47
C THR A 9 -17.43 22.45 -10.23
N PRO A 10 -16.39 21.91 -9.58
CA PRO A 10 -15.43 21.04 -10.24
C PRO A 10 -16.13 19.77 -10.74
N GLU A 11 -15.89 19.42 -12.00
CA GLU A 11 -16.30 18.16 -12.62
C GLU A 11 -15.94 16.98 -11.69
N PRO A 12 -16.84 16.00 -11.46
CA PRO A 12 -16.52 14.84 -10.66
C PRO A 12 -15.37 14.09 -11.33
N GLY A 13 -14.22 14.05 -10.65
CA GLY A 13 -13.01 13.41 -11.14
C GLY A 13 -13.29 12.01 -11.66
N SER A 14 -12.71 11.67 -12.81
CA SER A 14 -12.77 10.36 -13.44
C SER A 14 -12.56 9.27 -12.39
N GLN A 15 -13.64 8.54 -12.06
CA GLN A 15 -13.56 7.45 -11.09
C GLN A 15 -12.63 6.39 -11.69
N VAL A 16 -11.51 6.14 -11.02
CA VAL A 16 -10.52 5.17 -11.49
C VAL A 16 -11.18 3.80 -11.55
N PHE A 17 -11.29 3.25 -12.76
CA PHE A 17 -11.84 1.91 -12.96
C PHE A 17 -10.80 0.86 -12.61
N ASN A 18 -11.17 -0.09 -11.74
CA ASN A 18 -10.33 -1.21 -11.32
C ASN A 18 -10.88 -2.50 -11.98
N PRO A 19 -10.27 -2.99 -13.08
CA PRO A 19 -10.77 -4.15 -13.81
C PRO A 19 -10.80 -5.41 -12.94
N SER A 20 -11.88 -6.20 -13.01
CA SER A 20 -11.86 -7.56 -12.48
C SER A 20 -11.13 -8.51 -13.45
N LEU A 21 -10.75 -9.71 -12.97
CA LEU A 21 -10.21 -10.76 -13.85
C LEU A 21 -11.16 -11.06 -15.02
N SER A 22 -12.47 -11.06 -14.79
CA SER A 22 -13.46 -11.29 -15.83
C SER A 22 -13.44 -10.18 -16.89
N ASP A 23 -13.25 -8.93 -16.49
CA ASP A 23 -13.23 -7.80 -17.41
C ASP A 23 -12.00 -7.84 -18.32
N VAL A 24 -10.83 -8.14 -17.75
CA VAL A 24 -9.61 -8.32 -18.54
C VAL A 24 -9.72 -9.49 -19.50
N LEU A 25 -10.27 -10.63 -19.08
CA LEU A 25 -10.51 -11.77 -19.97
C LEU A 25 -11.50 -11.45 -21.10
N LYS A 26 -12.55 -10.67 -20.83
CA LYS A 26 -13.49 -10.20 -21.87
C LYS A 26 -12.80 -9.28 -22.87
N VAL A 27 -12.04 -8.29 -22.41
CA VAL A 27 -11.31 -7.36 -23.30
C VAL A 27 -10.33 -8.13 -24.18
N ARG A 28 -9.57 -9.07 -23.60
CA ARG A 28 -8.70 -9.96 -24.38
C ARG A 28 -9.49 -10.73 -25.45
N TYR A 29 -10.59 -11.37 -25.08
CA TYR A 29 -11.42 -12.12 -26.03
C TYR A 29 -11.93 -11.24 -27.18
N LEU A 30 -12.35 -9.99 -26.88
CA LEU A 30 -12.76 -9.03 -27.90
C LEU A 30 -11.60 -8.69 -28.85
N LEU A 31 -10.42 -8.38 -28.32
CA LEU A 31 -9.24 -8.07 -29.16
C LEU A 31 -8.79 -9.29 -29.99
N GLN A 32 -8.89 -10.50 -29.44
CA GLN A 32 -8.65 -11.74 -30.18
C GLN A 32 -9.65 -11.95 -31.31
N SER A 33 -10.92 -11.58 -31.10
CA SER A 33 -11.97 -11.69 -32.12
C SER A 33 -11.72 -10.78 -33.33
N GLU A 34 -10.97 -9.69 -33.12
CA GLU A 34 -10.48 -8.78 -34.16
C GLU A 34 -9.20 -9.28 -34.86
N ARG A 35 -8.83 -10.55 -34.65
CA ARG A 35 -7.65 -11.23 -35.24
C ARG A 35 -6.30 -10.63 -34.84
N MET A 36 -6.24 -10.01 -33.67
CA MET A 36 -5.00 -9.47 -33.14
C MET A 36 -4.10 -10.60 -32.57
N PRO A 37 -2.78 -10.61 -32.87
CA PRO A 37 -1.82 -11.52 -32.25
C PRO A 37 -1.78 -11.38 -30.71
N GLU A 38 -1.51 -12.48 -30.00
CA GLU A 38 -1.47 -12.48 -28.53
C GLU A 38 -0.47 -11.46 -27.97
N GLU A 39 0.66 -11.25 -28.66
CA GLU A 39 1.71 -10.34 -28.23
C GLU A 39 1.25 -8.87 -28.29
N LEU A 40 0.49 -8.49 -29.33
CA LEU A 40 -0.07 -7.15 -29.44
C LEU A 40 -1.16 -6.91 -28.39
N ILE A 41 -1.95 -7.94 -28.08
CA ILE A 41 -2.98 -7.87 -27.03
C ILE A 41 -2.31 -7.67 -25.67
N ASP A 42 -1.28 -8.46 -25.38
CA ASP A 42 -0.52 -8.34 -24.12
C ASP A 42 0.09 -6.94 -23.99
N MET A 43 0.68 -6.39 -25.07
CA MET A 43 1.22 -5.02 -25.07
C MET A 43 0.13 -3.96 -24.87
N ILE A 44 -1.04 -4.07 -25.51
CA ILE A 44 -2.13 -3.11 -25.34
C ILE A 44 -2.66 -3.14 -23.92
N ILE A 45 -2.87 -4.33 -23.36
CA ILE A 45 -3.34 -4.49 -21.97
C ILE A 45 -2.31 -3.91 -20.99
N ASP A 46 -1.02 -4.15 -21.22
CA ASP A 46 0.06 -3.64 -20.37
C ASP A 46 0.23 -2.12 -20.47
N ASP A 47 0.22 -1.56 -21.68
CA ASP A 47 0.33 -0.11 -21.92
C ASP A 47 -0.89 0.65 -21.39
N ALA A 48 -2.08 0.05 -21.45
CA ALA A 48 -3.30 0.63 -20.90
C ALA A 48 -3.42 0.50 -19.36
N GLU A 49 -2.47 -0.16 -18.69
CA GLU A 49 -2.56 -0.56 -17.28
C GLU A 49 -3.89 -1.28 -16.94
N TYR A 50 -4.44 -2.03 -17.90
CA TYR A 50 -5.76 -2.68 -17.78
C TYR A 50 -5.63 -4.07 -17.15
N TRP A 51 -5.17 -4.09 -15.91
CA TRP A 51 -4.86 -5.31 -15.16
C TRP A 51 -5.93 -5.67 -14.13
N PRO A 52 -6.14 -6.96 -13.83
CA PRO A 52 -6.92 -7.37 -12.66
C PRO A 52 -6.50 -6.60 -11.40
N SER A 53 -7.47 -6.00 -10.72
CA SER A 53 -7.22 -5.12 -9.58
C SER A 53 -8.05 -5.56 -8.38
N ILE A 54 -7.44 -5.52 -7.20
CA ILE A 54 -8.06 -5.85 -5.92
C ILE A 54 -7.84 -4.68 -4.97
N GLU A 55 -8.92 -4.25 -4.33
CA GLU A 55 -8.87 -3.19 -3.34
C GLU A 55 -9.01 -3.78 -1.92
N HIS A 56 -8.15 -3.32 -1.02
CA HIS A 56 -8.25 -3.62 0.39
C HIS A 56 -8.30 -2.32 1.17
N THR A 57 -9.35 -2.13 1.94
CA THR A 57 -9.57 -0.90 2.70
C THR A 57 -9.70 -1.22 4.19
N LEU A 58 -9.09 -0.39 5.03
CA LEU A 58 -9.32 -0.45 6.47
C LEU A 58 -10.76 0.02 6.75
N ARG A 59 -11.57 -0.84 7.38
CA ARG A 59 -13.01 -0.61 7.56
C ARG A 59 -13.33 0.58 8.46
N GLU A 60 -12.49 0.80 9.47
CA GLU A 60 -12.73 1.80 10.51
C GLU A 60 -11.43 2.55 10.82
N PRO A 61 -11.52 3.86 11.09
CA PRO A 61 -10.43 4.63 11.69
C PRO A 61 -9.80 3.93 12.89
N ARG A 62 -8.48 3.97 12.98
CA ARG A 62 -7.74 3.39 14.11
C ARG A 62 -6.84 4.43 14.77
N VAL A 63 -6.95 4.49 16.09
CA VAL A 63 -6.01 5.21 16.97
C VAL A 63 -5.02 4.21 17.55
N ILE A 64 -3.76 4.26 17.11
CA ILE A 64 -2.69 3.44 17.70
C ILE A 64 -2.00 4.22 18.81
N GLN A 65 -1.84 3.58 19.96
CA GLN A 65 -1.13 4.16 21.10
C GLN A 65 0.37 3.89 21.02
N LYS A 66 1.13 4.67 21.79
CA LYS A 66 2.55 4.43 22.00
C LYS A 66 2.88 2.97 22.35
N ASP A 67 3.92 2.46 21.71
CA ASP A 67 4.50 1.12 21.89
C ASP A 67 3.49 -0.02 21.58
N ARG A 68 2.42 0.27 20.82
CA ARG A 68 1.38 -0.70 20.45
C ARG A 68 1.24 -0.88 18.93
N ASP A 69 2.36 -0.98 18.23
CA ASP A 69 2.39 -1.16 16.77
C ASP A 69 1.44 -2.25 16.28
N GLN A 70 0.67 -1.93 15.24
CA GLN A 70 -0.37 -2.81 14.73
C GLN A 70 -0.24 -2.99 13.22
N VAL A 71 -0.55 -4.19 12.78
CA VAL A 71 -0.88 -4.45 11.38
C VAL A 71 -2.25 -3.86 11.13
N LEU A 72 -2.29 -2.99 10.13
CA LEU A 72 -3.48 -2.25 9.76
C LEU A 72 -4.25 -2.96 8.66
N LEU A 73 -3.51 -3.55 7.72
CA LEU A 73 -4.10 -4.24 6.61
C LEU A 73 -3.23 -5.40 6.17
N LYS A 74 -3.88 -6.46 5.71
CA LYS A 74 -3.25 -7.58 5.03
C LYS A 74 -3.99 -7.77 3.71
N THR A 75 -3.24 -7.85 2.64
CA THR A 75 -3.80 -8.09 1.31
C THR A 75 -3.94 -9.59 1.08
N VAL A 76 -4.68 -10.06 0.08
CA VAL A 76 -4.65 -11.50 -0.27
C VAL A 76 -3.31 -11.83 -0.93
N PRO A 77 -2.82 -13.08 -0.87
CA PRO A 77 -1.66 -13.46 -1.65
C PRO A 77 -1.93 -13.21 -3.13
N LEU A 78 -0.97 -12.58 -3.80
CA LEU A 78 -1.05 -12.25 -5.21
C LEU A 78 -1.17 -13.51 -6.05
N CYS A 79 -1.97 -13.42 -7.11
CA CYS A 79 -2.37 -14.54 -7.95
C CYS A 79 -3.13 -15.65 -7.20
N TYR A 80 -3.87 -15.35 -6.14
CA TYR A 80 -4.81 -16.31 -5.56
C TYR A 80 -6.20 -15.70 -5.44
N ASP A 81 -7.23 -16.52 -5.68
CA ASP A 81 -8.60 -16.13 -5.42
C ASP A 81 -8.90 -16.20 -3.92
N ARG A 82 -9.55 -15.17 -3.37
CA ARG A 82 -9.92 -15.14 -1.95
C ARG A 82 -10.81 -16.31 -1.56
N ASN A 83 -11.82 -16.63 -2.37
CA ASN A 83 -12.76 -17.69 -2.02
C ASN A 83 -12.06 -19.05 -2.05
N ASP A 84 -11.16 -19.28 -3.01
CA ASP A 84 -10.34 -20.51 -3.03
C ASP A 84 -9.47 -20.61 -1.77
N LEU A 85 -8.77 -19.53 -1.37
CA LEU A 85 -7.96 -19.50 -0.14
C LEU A 85 -8.76 -19.77 1.15
N GLU A 86 -10.02 -19.33 1.19
CA GLU A 86 -10.88 -19.45 2.38
C GLU A 86 -11.49 -20.85 2.53
N HIS A 87 -11.69 -21.58 1.43
CA HIS A 87 -12.46 -22.83 1.40
C HIS A 87 -11.64 -24.06 0.98
N ASN A 88 -10.46 -23.87 0.38
CA ASN A 88 -9.62 -24.94 -0.15
C ASN A 88 -8.28 -25.02 0.60
N PRO A 89 -7.95 -26.16 1.25
CA PRO A 89 -6.69 -26.32 1.97
C PRO A 89 -5.45 -26.38 1.07
N SER A 90 -5.62 -26.53 -0.25
CA SER A 90 -4.55 -26.53 -1.25
C SER A 90 -4.95 -25.65 -2.45
N PRO A 91 -5.00 -24.32 -2.26
CA PRO A 91 -5.47 -23.39 -3.27
C PRO A 91 -4.49 -23.31 -4.45
N THR A 92 -5.02 -23.16 -5.66
CA THR A 92 -4.21 -23.09 -6.88
C THR A 92 -3.98 -21.65 -7.30
N PRO A 93 -2.75 -21.27 -7.70
CA PRO A 93 -2.51 -19.92 -8.18
C PRO A 93 -3.30 -19.67 -9.48
N LEU A 94 -3.90 -18.49 -9.56
CA LEU A 94 -4.55 -17.97 -10.75
C LEU A 94 -3.56 -17.89 -11.91
N PRO A 95 -4.01 -18.18 -13.14
CA PRO A 95 -3.17 -18.09 -14.32
C PRO A 95 -2.72 -16.64 -14.49
N HIS A 96 -1.42 -16.42 -14.52
CA HIS A 96 -0.80 -15.13 -14.81
C HIS A 96 0.14 -15.29 -16.01
N ARG A 97 0.20 -14.25 -16.84
CA ARG A 97 1.16 -14.14 -17.95
C ARG A 97 2.13 -13.01 -17.66
N GLY A 98 3.40 -13.25 -18.00
CA GLY A 98 4.50 -12.29 -17.85
C GLY A 98 5.42 -12.60 -16.65
N ALA A 99 6.53 -11.86 -16.58
CA ALA A 99 7.52 -12.00 -15.52
C ALA A 99 7.12 -11.32 -14.20
N HIS A 100 6.11 -10.44 -14.24
CA HIS A 100 5.67 -9.61 -13.12
C HIS A 100 4.21 -9.92 -12.78
N PRO A 101 3.94 -10.85 -11.85
CA PRO A 101 2.59 -11.22 -11.45
C PRO A 101 1.84 -10.08 -10.73
N CYS A 102 2.57 -9.13 -10.15
CA CYS A 102 2.06 -7.85 -9.70
C CYS A 102 2.86 -6.73 -10.35
N ARG A 103 2.13 -5.77 -10.91
CA ARG A 103 2.70 -4.68 -11.70
C ARG A 103 2.66 -3.36 -10.93
N LYS A 104 1.62 -3.16 -10.13
CA LYS A 104 1.42 -1.88 -9.46
C LYS A 104 0.73 -2.05 -8.12
N ILE A 105 1.28 -1.44 -7.10
CA ILE A 105 0.65 -1.35 -5.79
C ILE A 105 0.52 0.13 -5.47
N VAL A 106 -0.71 0.53 -5.16
CA VAL A 106 -1.01 1.87 -4.70
C VAL A 106 -1.28 1.80 -3.21
N PHE A 107 -0.72 2.74 -2.47
CA PHE A 107 -1.02 2.95 -1.06
C PHE A 107 -1.60 4.34 -0.94
N GLU A 108 -2.88 4.39 -0.63
CA GLU A 108 -3.50 5.60 -0.12
C GLU A 108 -3.38 5.55 1.39
N LEU A 109 -2.83 6.61 1.98
CA LEU A 109 -2.64 6.72 3.42
C LEU A 109 -3.21 8.05 3.86
N SER A 110 -4.13 8.00 4.81
CA SER A 110 -4.63 9.16 5.52
C SER A 110 -4.21 9.02 6.97
N SER A 111 -3.46 9.97 7.51
CA SER A 111 -2.97 9.90 8.89
C SER A 111 -2.39 11.23 9.34
N HIS A 112 -2.23 11.39 10.65
CA HIS A 112 -1.49 12.49 11.24
C HIS A 112 -0.76 12.01 12.50
N ASP A 113 -0.02 12.89 13.14
CA ASP A 113 0.64 12.65 14.42
C ASP A 113 0.22 13.74 15.44
N GLN A 114 -0.32 13.34 16.59
CA GLN A 114 -0.74 14.26 17.68
C GLN A 114 0.36 14.48 18.75
N GLY A 115 1.62 14.11 18.48
CA GLY A 115 2.74 14.37 19.37
C GLY A 115 3.05 15.86 19.57
N GLY A 116 3.43 16.26 20.80
CA GLY A 116 3.89 17.62 21.09
C GLY A 116 5.42 17.78 21.01
N GLY A 117 5.92 18.92 20.55
CA GLY A 117 7.36 19.19 20.42
C GLY A 117 7.66 20.51 19.68
N ARG A 118 8.96 20.79 19.43
CA ARG A 118 9.36 21.98 18.67
C ARG A 118 9.17 21.75 17.19
N SER A 119 8.41 22.61 16.52
CA SER A 119 8.34 22.66 15.06
C SER A 119 9.74 22.94 14.48
N ARG A 120 10.06 22.27 13.37
CA ARG A 120 11.32 22.39 12.62
C ARG A 120 11.03 22.74 11.17
N GLU A 121 12.07 23.12 10.43
CA GLU A 121 11.94 23.46 9.01
C GLU A 121 11.43 22.29 8.16
N ASN A 122 11.86 21.07 8.47
CA ASN A 122 11.34 19.85 7.84
C ASN A 122 10.47 19.07 8.82
N MET A 123 9.19 18.88 8.47
CA MET A 123 8.23 18.15 9.30
C MET A 123 8.49 16.64 9.37
N TYR A 124 9.18 16.04 8.40
CA TYR A 124 9.47 14.60 8.42
C TYR A 124 10.71 14.25 9.25
N GLU A 125 11.56 15.24 9.55
CA GLU A 125 12.71 15.04 10.43
C GLU A 125 12.25 14.77 11.87
N PHE A 126 12.87 13.77 12.51
CA PHE A 126 12.56 13.36 13.90
C PHE A 126 11.09 12.98 14.13
N SER A 127 10.37 12.56 13.10
CA SER A 127 9.08 11.93 13.27
C SER A 127 9.23 10.52 13.85
N TRP A 128 8.29 10.16 14.72
CA TRP A 128 8.27 8.89 15.45
C TRP A 128 7.12 7.98 15.01
N THR A 129 6.41 8.35 13.95
CA THR A 129 5.29 7.60 13.40
C THR A 129 5.48 7.35 11.92
N TRP A 130 5.49 6.08 11.51
CA TRP A 130 5.73 5.71 10.12
C TRP A 130 5.09 4.38 9.75
N PHE A 131 4.71 4.29 8.50
CA PHE A 131 4.23 3.08 7.86
C PHE A 131 5.39 2.23 7.38
N ASP A 132 5.24 0.94 7.55
CA ASP A 132 6.12 -0.07 7.01
C ASP A 132 5.29 -1.16 6.33
N THR A 133 5.94 -1.87 5.43
CA THR A 133 5.33 -2.95 4.66
C THR A 133 6.15 -4.22 4.87
N GLU A 134 5.48 -5.30 5.24
CA GLU A 134 6.09 -6.61 5.40
C GLU A 134 5.59 -7.55 4.31
N VAL A 135 6.53 -8.17 3.60
CA VAL A 135 6.23 -9.23 2.63
C VAL A 135 6.01 -10.54 3.36
N ILE A 136 4.82 -11.13 3.22
CA ILE A 136 4.50 -12.42 3.83
C ILE A 136 4.78 -13.54 2.82
N HIS A 137 5.98 -14.10 2.89
CA HIS A 137 6.35 -15.23 2.03
C HIS A 137 5.56 -16.50 2.36
N GLY A 138 5.07 -17.17 1.30
CA GLY A 138 4.34 -18.42 1.42
C GLY A 138 2.99 -18.29 2.11
N ALA A 139 2.35 -17.13 2.06
CA ALA A 139 1.12 -16.86 2.80
C ALA A 139 -0.03 -17.85 2.52
N HIS A 140 -0.12 -18.37 1.30
CA HIS A 140 -1.09 -19.42 0.94
C HIS A 140 -0.89 -20.73 1.72
N THR A 141 0.30 -20.97 2.28
CA THR A 141 0.62 -22.14 3.12
C THR A 141 0.50 -21.90 4.62
N ARG A 142 0.23 -20.64 5.05
CA ARG A 142 0.26 -20.24 6.46
C ARG A 142 -1.11 -20.26 7.14
N ASN A 143 -2.09 -20.99 6.62
CA ASN A 143 -3.47 -21.05 7.13
C ASN A 143 -4.04 -19.65 7.41
N MET A 144 -3.83 -18.73 6.46
CA MET A 144 -4.20 -17.34 6.67
C MET A 144 -5.70 -17.14 6.82
N TYR A 145 -6.49 -18.06 6.28
CA TYR A 145 -7.92 -18.12 6.47
C TYR A 145 -8.25 -19.49 7.06
N VAL A 146 -9.11 -19.51 8.07
CA VAL A 146 -9.71 -20.73 8.62
C VAL A 146 -11.21 -20.50 8.64
N ASP A 147 -11.95 -21.31 7.87
CA ASP A 147 -13.40 -21.19 7.72
C ASP A 147 -13.85 -19.76 7.32
N GLY A 148 -13.13 -19.13 6.39
CA GLY A 148 -13.41 -17.75 5.95
C GLY A 148 -12.97 -16.64 6.91
N VAL A 149 -12.34 -16.98 8.04
CA VAL A 149 -11.87 -16.01 9.04
C VAL A 149 -10.37 -15.77 8.88
N GLU A 150 -9.97 -14.52 8.66
CA GLU A 150 -8.56 -14.12 8.59
C GLU A 150 -7.85 -14.33 9.94
N GLN A 151 -6.74 -15.03 9.92
CA GLN A 151 -5.93 -15.39 11.09
C GLN A 151 -4.78 -14.42 11.32
N GLU A 152 -4.36 -14.29 12.57
CA GLU A 152 -3.10 -13.63 12.93
C GLU A 152 -1.91 -14.54 12.62
N ILE A 153 -0.96 -14.04 11.84
CA ILE A 153 0.21 -14.82 11.40
C ILE A 153 1.56 -14.12 11.66
N LEU A 154 1.54 -12.85 12.02
CA LEU A 154 2.67 -12.06 12.48
C LEU A 154 2.60 -11.87 14.00
N ASN A 155 3.76 -11.62 14.61
CA ASN A 155 3.83 -11.42 16.04
C ASN A 155 3.22 -10.07 16.44
N ASN A 156 2.29 -10.11 17.39
CA ASN A 156 1.63 -8.93 17.94
C ASN A 156 0.96 -8.06 16.85
N GLU A 157 0.27 -8.69 15.88
CA GLU A 157 -0.44 -7.98 14.80
C GLU A 157 -1.42 -6.95 15.32
N GLN A 158 -2.13 -7.25 16.40
CA GLN A 158 -3.13 -6.35 16.99
C GLN A 158 -2.54 -5.33 17.97
N GLY A 159 -1.22 -5.33 18.22
CA GLY A 159 -0.60 -4.45 19.21
C GLY A 159 -1.12 -4.63 20.64
N GLN A 160 -1.53 -5.84 20.99
CA GLN A 160 -2.04 -6.20 22.33
C GLN A 160 -0.94 -6.07 23.39
N VAL A 161 0.28 -6.46 23.02
CA VAL A 161 1.46 -6.37 23.88
C VAL A 161 2.17 -5.05 23.61
N ARG A 162 2.47 -4.30 24.67
CA ARG A 162 3.33 -3.12 24.56
C ARG A 162 4.77 -3.56 24.32
N LYS A 163 5.37 -3.13 23.21
CA LYS A 163 6.77 -3.36 22.92
C LYS A 163 7.52 -2.04 22.96
N HIS A 164 8.30 -1.85 24.02
CA HIS A 164 9.20 -0.71 24.09
C HIS A 164 10.47 -1.02 23.30
N TYR A 165 10.69 -0.29 22.22
CA TYR A 165 11.89 -0.44 21.42
C TYR A 165 13.08 0.24 22.11
N THR A 166 14.22 -0.43 22.07
CA THR A 166 15.50 0.02 22.62
C THR A 166 16.49 0.29 21.49
N GLU A 167 17.65 0.88 21.79
CA GLU A 167 18.74 1.11 20.83
C GLU A 167 19.20 -0.15 20.08
N ALA A 168 18.96 -1.34 20.65
CA ALA A 168 19.26 -2.61 20.01
C ALA A 168 18.17 -3.08 19.03
N ASP A 169 16.97 -2.51 19.07
CA ASP A 169 15.86 -2.91 18.21
C ASP A 169 15.97 -2.28 16.82
N ALA A 170 15.93 -3.13 15.79
CA ALA A 170 15.99 -2.67 14.41
C ALA A 170 14.83 -1.73 14.02
N LEU A 171 13.72 -1.80 14.75
CA LEU A 171 12.49 -1.04 14.53
C LEU A 171 12.38 0.23 15.39
N LEU A 172 13.43 0.61 16.13
CA LEU A 172 13.40 1.80 16.99
C LEU A 172 13.12 3.10 16.21
N LEU A 173 13.58 3.17 14.96
CA LEU A 173 13.52 4.38 14.14
C LEU A 173 13.09 4.07 12.70
N PRO A 174 12.42 5.02 12.04
CA PRO A 174 12.14 4.94 10.61
C PRO A 174 13.43 4.83 9.82
N ARG A 175 13.59 3.74 9.07
CA ARG A 175 14.75 3.50 8.18
C ARG A 175 14.41 3.90 6.75
N SER A 176 15.38 3.84 5.83
CA SER A 176 15.14 4.19 4.43
C SER A 176 14.17 3.24 3.70
N ASN A 177 13.84 2.08 4.27
CA ASN A 177 12.87 1.09 3.74
C ASN A 177 11.43 1.30 4.21
N LYS A 178 11.17 2.28 5.08
CA LYS A 178 9.80 2.64 5.48
C LYS A 178 8.96 3.02 4.26
N LEU A 179 7.67 2.76 4.32
CA LEU A 179 6.74 3.19 3.28
C LEU A 179 6.56 4.71 3.32
N GLN A 180 6.18 5.24 4.49
CA GLN A 180 5.81 6.66 4.64
C GLN A 180 5.96 7.12 6.08
N VAL A 181 6.44 8.33 6.29
CA VAL A 181 6.50 8.98 7.62
C VAL A 181 5.39 10.02 7.74
N ASN A 182 4.75 10.13 8.89
CA ASN A 182 3.87 11.28 9.15
C ASN A 182 4.71 12.52 9.48
N GLY A 183 4.21 13.70 9.14
CA GLY A 183 4.76 14.95 9.61
C GLY A 183 4.73 15.01 11.14
N ALA A 184 5.89 15.20 11.76
CA ALA A 184 6.01 15.47 13.17
C ALA A 184 5.27 16.77 13.49
N HIS A 185 4.39 16.72 14.50
CA HIS A 185 3.67 17.88 15.01
C HIS A 185 2.70 18.53 14.01
N VAL A 186 2.21 17.76 13.03
CA VAL A 186 1.17 18.18 12.11
C VAL A 186 -0.16 17.63 12.62
N GLY A 187 -1.01 18.52 13.15
CA GLY A 187 -2.34 18.15 13.66
C GLY A 187 -3.38 17.91 12.57
N GLU A 188 -3.09 18.35 11.34
CA GLU A 188 -3.92 18.12 10.17
C GLU A 188 -3.66 16.73 9.58
N THR A 189 -4.71 16.06 9.13
CA THR A 189 -4.59 14.79 8.40
C THR A 189 -3.86 15.01 7.09
N GLN A 190 -2.78 14.26 6.91
CA GLN A 190 -2.01 14.20 5.68
C GLN A 190 -2.57 13.08 4.82
N HIS A 191 -2.74 13.36 3.53
CA HIS A 191 -3.16 12.40 2.52
C HIS A 191 -1.98 12.13 1.61
N ASN A 192 -1.43 10.91 1.67
CA ASN A 192 -0.29 10.49 0.88
C ASN A 192 -0.70 9.36 -0.06
N THR A 193 -0.35 9.49 -1.33
CA THR A 193 -0.47 8.42 -2.33
C THR A 193 0.93 7.94 -2.69
N ILE A 194 1.26 6.71 -2.29
CA ILE A 194 2.51 6.05 -2.67
C ILE A 194 2.19 5.05 -3.76
N VAL A 195 2.95 5.10 -4.86
CA VAL A 195 2.85 4.15 -5.95
C VAL A 195 4.15 3.36 -6.01
N TRP A 196 4.04 2.05 -5.96
CA TRP A 196 5.08 1.13 -6.40
C TRP A 196 4.69 0.65 -7.79
N ASP A 197 5.57 0.86 -8.75
CA ASP A 197 5.42 0.36 -10.12
C ASP A 197 6.57 -0.60 -10.42
N TYR A 198 6.27 -1.71 -11.09
CA TYR A 198 7.29 -2.71 -11.44
C TYR A 198 8.37 -2.17 -12.39
N ARG A 199 8.12 -1.03 -13.03
CA ARG A 199 9.04 -0.30 -13.90
C ARG A 199 9.93 0.69 -13.17
N ASP A 200 9.68 0.94 -11.88
CA ASP A 200 10.52 1.83 -11.06
C ASP A 200 11.93 1.23 -10.95
N ASP A 201 12.97 2.07 -11.12
CA ASP A 201 14.39 1.69 -11.01
C ASP A 201 15.24 2.85 -10.46
N MET A 202 14.66 3.64 -9.55
CA MET A 202 15.39 4.77 -8.99
C MET A 202 16.37 4.29 -7.92
N ASP A 203 17.65 4.69 -8.07
CA ASP A 203 18.67 4.45 -7.06
C ASP A 203 18.34 5.22 -5.78
N ALA A 204 18.33 4.53 -4.65
CA ALA A 204 18.04 5.10 -3.35
C ALA A 204 19.09 6.13 -2.89
N ASP A 205 20.30 6.09 -3.45
CA ASP A 205 21.36 7.06 -3.17
C ASP A 205 21.41 8.23 -4.18
N SER A 206 20.46 8.30 -5.13
CA SER A 206 20.30 9.43 -6.04
C SER A 206 19.87 10.72 -5.32
N THR A 207 20.13 11.86 -5.94
CA THR A 207 19.73 13.17 -5.38
C THR A 207 18.20 13.28 -5.34
N GLU A 208 17.56 12.78 -6.38
CA GLU A 208 16.11 12.73 -6.55
C GLU A 208 15.45 11.90 -5.44
N ALA A 209 16.00 10.72 -5.12
CA ALA A 209 15.49 9.89 -4.03
C ALA A 209 15.64 10.55 -2.65
N LEU A 210 16.75 11.27 -2.42
CA LEU A 210 16.96 12.05 -1.20
C LEU A 210 15.97 13.22 -1.08
N GLU A 211 15.70 13.91 -2.19
CA GLU A 211 14.70 14.99 -2.23
C GLU A 211 13.29 14.46 -1.97
N ILE A 212 12.93 13.29 -2.50
CA ILE A 212 11.65 12.64 -2.22
C ILE A 212 11.53 12.27 -0.75
N GLU A 213 12.55 11.64 -0.15
CA GLU A 213 12.52 11.32 1.29
C GLU A 213 12.40 12.59 2.13
N ARG A 214 13.15 13.64 1.79
CA ARG A 214 13.14 14.91 2.52
C ARG A 214 11.81 15.65 2.41
N ASN A 215 11.23 15.70 1.22
CA ASN A 215 10.08 16.57 0.92
C ASN A 215 8.73 15.84 1.05
N GLN A 216 8.72 14.51 1.01
CA GLN A 216 7.49 13.70 1.05
C GLN A 216 7.48 12.70 2.21
N GLY A 217 8.60 12.42 2.87
CA GLY A 217 8.66 11.45 3.97
C GLY A 217 8.59 9.97 3.52
N ARG A 218 8.60 9.70 2.21
CA ARG A 218 8.64 8.35 1.62
C ARG A 218 10.04 7.75 1.77
N GLY A 219 10.15 6.48 2.14
CA GLY A 219 11.46 5.82 2.23
C GLY A 219 12.10 5.62 0.86
N ARG A 220 13.34 6.09 0.71
CA ARG A 220 14.09 6.03 -0.55
C ARG A 220 14.36 4.62 -1.10
N LEU A 221 14.37 3.59 -0.24
CA LEU A 221 14.51 2.18 -0.66
C LEU A 221 13.21 1.58 -1.21
N THR A 222 12.13 2.37 -1.34
CA THR A 222 10.84 1.93 -1.89
C THR A 222 10.60 2.42 -3.32
N LEU A 223 11.64 2.95 -3.97
CA LEU A 223 11.58 3.66 -5.25
C LEU A 223 12.17 2.85 -6.42
N ASP A 224 12.43 1.57 -6.19
CA ASP A 224 13.22 0.69 -7.06
C ASP A 224 12.40 -0.45 -7.69
N GLY A 225 11.07 -0.39 -7.59
CA GLY A 225 10.11 -1.34 -8.16
C GLY A 225 10.13 -2.75 -7.53
N ARG A 226 11.09 -3.06 -6.65
CA ARG A 226 11.24 -4.40 -6.06
C ARG A 226 10.07 -4.80 -5.17
N GLY A 227 9.36 -3.81 -4.64
CA GLY A 227 8.14 -4.02 -3.85
C GLY A 227 7.00 -4.70 -4.63
N CYS A 228 6.95 -4.57 -5.95
CA CYS A 228 5.93 -5.17 -6.81
C CYS A 228 6.11 -6.68 -7.04
N ALA A 229 7.29 -7.25 -6.76
CA ALA A 229 7.53 -8.69 -6.94
C ALA A 229 7.03 -9.56 -5.76
N SER A 230 6.39 -8.94 -4.77
CA SER A 230 5.92 -9.62 -3.55
C SER A 230 4.79 -10.61 -3.85
N TRP A 231 4.66 -11.69 -3.06
CA TRP A 231 3.58 -12.67 -3.18
C TRP A 231 2.42 -12.41 -2.21
N ARG A 232 2.60 -11.53 -1.23
CA ARG A 232 1.58 -11.01 -0.30
C ARG A 232 2.18 -9.89 0.54
N LEU A 233 1.40 -8.85 0.82
CA LEU A 233 1.83 -7.72 1.64
C LEU A 233 0.97 -7.57 2.91
N ALA A 234 1.63 -7.25 4.01
CA ALA A 234 1.02 -6.70 5.21
C ALA A 234 1.51 -5.27 5.39
N ILE A 235 0.60 -4.35 5.64
CA ILE A 235 0.95 -2.98 6.03
C ILE A 235 0.85 -2.87 7.53
N ARG A 236 1.97 -2.48 8.13
CA ARG A 236 2.07 -2.24 9.55
C ARG A 236 2.34 -0.77 9.77
N LEU A 237 1.62 -0.20 10.72
CA LEU A 237 2.00 1.11 11.23
C LEU A 237 2.85 0.91 12.46
N LEU A 238 4.09 1.35 12.34
CA LEU A 238 5.09 1.31 13.38
C LEU A 238 5.13 2.65 14.10
N PHE A 239 5.19 2.55 15.41
CA PHE A 239 5.19 3.66 16.33
C PHE A 239 6.42 3.53 17.22
N GLY A 240 7.44 4.34 16.94
CA GLY A 240 8.68 4.36 17.72
C GLY A 240 8.52 5.04 19.09
N PRO A 241 9.60 5.25 19.85
CA PRO A 241 9.55 5.90 21.16
C PRO A 241 9.30 7.43 21.02
N GLY A 242 8.08 7.81 20.68
CA GLY A 242 7.54 9.18 20.66
C GLY A 242 6.10 9.21 21.19
N ARG A 243 5.35 10.30 21.03
CA ARG A 243 3.87 10.29 21.18
C ARG A 243 3.27 10.56 19.80
N GLY A 244 2.20 9.86 19.46
CA GLY A 244 1.38 10.11 18.29
C GLY A 244 0.11 9.30 18.35
N PHE A 245 -0.87 9.81 17.62
CA PHE A 245 -2.25 9.35 17.53
C PHE A 245 -2.60 9.36 16.05
N LEU A 246 -3.57 8.54 15.65
CA LEU A 246 -3.96 8.34 14.26
C LEU A 246 -5.47 8.43 14.15
N ASP A 247 -5.96 9.03 13.09
CA ASP A 247 -7.38 9.00 12.74
C ASP A 247 -7.51 8.62 11.25
N GLY A 248 -8.28 7.57 10.98
CA GLY A 248 -8.78 7.18 9.65
C GLY A 248 -7.74 6.74 8.62
N GLN A 249 -7.64 5.45 8.28
CA GLN A 249 -6.89 5.02 7.09
C GLN A 249 -7.78 4.32 6.07
N THR A 250 -7.45 4.52 4.80
CA THR A 250 -8.06 3.90 3.63
C THR A 250 -6.90 3.49 2.75
N MET A 251 -6.59 2.19 2.63
CA MET A 251 -5.75 1.70 1.54
C MET A 251 -6.64 1.45 0.32
N SER A 252 -6.09 1.66 -0.87
CA SER A 252 -6.68 1.17 -2.10
C SER A 252 -5.60 0.61 -3.04
N ASN A 253 -5.95 -0.54 -3.63
CA ASN A 253 -5.41 -1.13 -4.87
C ASN A 253 -4.03 -1.83 -4.84
N GLU A 254 -4.07 -3.15 -4.65
CA GLU A 254 -3.13 -4.06 -5.31
C GLU A 254 -3.62 -4.32 -6.74
N ARG A 255 -2.77 -4.08 -7.74
CA ARG A 255 -3.06 -4.40 -9.15
C ARG A 255 -2.11 -5.50 -9.62
N ALA A 256 -2.69 -6.62 -10.04
CA ALA A 256 -2.01 -7.83 -10.50
C ALA A 256 -2.07 -7.94 -12.02
#